data_AF-A0A7S0ZU77-F1
#
_entry.id   AF-A0A7S0ZU77-F1
#
_cell.length_a   1.000
_cell.length_b   1.000
_cell.length_c   1.000
_cell.angle_alpha   90.00
_cell.angle_beta   90.00
_cell.angle_gamma   90.00
#
_symmetry.space_group_name_H-M   'P 1'
#
loop_
_entity.id
_entity.type
_entity.pdbx_description
1 polymer ?
#
loop_
_entity_poly.entity_id
_entity_poly.type
_entity_poly.pdbx_seq_one_letter_code
_entity_poly.pdbx_strand_id
1 'polypeptide(L)'
;AQAPCLSLNVPRHMAGLEKTWLTVRKSYDEMTTGSGADRVPSCLYEKGENSCLSGACIEVPCCDAYAPNQSCRFIKPSYNEKTYSYEEFYRDVMPKLHTGDIYLGGYPRSGNKIGAFATHSRWSHVGMIYRRSDCPEILKTKCVSAGEDIDWSDQIHASRPLIAEVVQYDDQTPGFTLGDFEDGSKMYLGQKIDSPNYADWEPWQVAVRFLTGVTRNTSFYQAIEECVTRNHNDMYKYDINVAIDLCQWMAAYPGCCCLQCERAPAQPGFVFCAEFVGDCYQSAGLIDPDLDKAEFLPSMFDTTRALKLLDGAELSPTEHRLVGIDSEEEAVQAGFNQANNNWGTDVTKAVEDVPFSGFGPPAQQNMDSGGYKRMAD
;
A
#
# COMPACT_ATOMS: atom_id res chain seq x y z
N ALA A 1 -8.16 24.08 33.67
CA ALA A 1 -6.91 24.87 33.65
C ALA A 1 -6.07 24.37 32.48
N GLN A 2 -5.71 25.25 31.54
CA GLN A 2 -4.84 24.90 30.43
C GLN A 2 -3.41 24.73 30.97
N ALA A 3 -2.81 23.57 30.76
CA ALA A 3 -1.40 23.35 31.07
C ALA A 3 -0.52 24.18 30.11
N PRO A 4 0.57 24.80 30.58
CA PRO A 4 1.43 25.60 29.73
C PRO A 4 2.22 24.68 28.79
N CYS A 5 2.13 24.94 27.48
CA CYS A 5 3.07 24.42 26.49
C CYS A 5 4.49 24.76 26.96
N LEU A 6 5.28 23.72 27.25
CA LEU A 6 6.72 23.84 27.46
C LEU A 6 7.32 24.48 26.21
N SER A 7 7.81 25.70 26.34
CA SER A 7 8.62 26.36 25.33
C SER A 7 9.93 25.57 25.20
N LEU A 8 9.96 24.60 24.29
CA LEU A 8 11.20 23.98 23.87
C LEU A 8 12.03 25.06 23.18
N ASN A 9 13.14 25.42 23.82
CA ASN A 9 14.20 26.23 23.19
C ASN A 9 14.68 25.47 21.94
N VAL A 10 14.19 25.92 20.79
CA VAL A 10 14.57 25.39 19.48
C VAL A 10 16.07 25.67 19.27
N PRO A 11 16.93 24.63 19.14
CA PRO A 11 18.36 24.82 18.94
C PRO A 11 18.64 25.65 17.67
N ARG A 12 19.65 26.51 17.67
CA ARG A 12 20.07 27.35 16.51
C ARG A 12 20.29 26.57 15.20
N HIS A 13 20.47 25.25 15.25
CA HIS A 13 20.54 24.37 14.07
C HIS A 13 19.20 24.25 13.30
N MET A 14 18.07 24.56 13.93
CA MET A 14 16.73 24.50 13.33
C MET A 14 16.37 25.76 12.53
N ALA A 15 17.00 26.92 12.80
CA ALA A 15 16.75 28.15 12.04
C ALA A 15 17.23 28.04 10.57
N GLY A 16 18.26 27.23 10.31
CA GLY A 16 18.67 26.86 8.95
C GLY A 16 17.68 25.91 8.29
N LEU A 17 17.11 24.97 9.06
CA LEU A 17 16.09 24.02 8.58
C LEU A 17 14.76 24.71 8.29
N GLU A 18 14.37 25.71 9.07
CA GLU A 18 13.18 26.52 8.85
C GLU A 18 13.29 27.31 7.52
N LYS A 19 14.46 27.87 7.22
CA LYS A 19 14.71 28.53 5.93
C LYS A 19 14.73 27.55 4.75
N THR A 20 15.33 26.38 4.91
CA THR A 20 15.31 25.31 3.89
C THR A 20 13.88 24.79 3.69
N TRP A 21 13.12 24.58 4.75
CA TRP A 21 11.74 24.14 4.71
C TRP A 21 10.81 25.18 4.10
N LEU A 22 10.92 26.46 4.47
CA LEU A 22 10.17 27.54 3.83
C LEU A 22 10.53 27.69 2.34
N THR A 23 11.76 27.34 1.96
CA THR A 23 12.16 27.29 0.55
C THR A 23 11.54 26.10 -0.17
N VAL A 24 11.59 24.90 0.42
CA VAL A 24 10.95 23.68 -0.10
C VAL A 24 9.44 23.88 -0.22
N ARG A 25 8.81 24.45 0.81
CA ARG A 25 7.38 24.78 0.85
C ARG A 25 7.00 25.86 -0.15
N LYS A 26 7.78 26.94 -0.26
CA LYS A 26 7.52 27.98 -1.27
C LYS A 26 7.65 27.42 -2.68
N SER A 27 8.68 26.60 -2.94
CA SER A 27 8.78 25.86 -4.19
C SER A 27 7.57 24.95 -4.38
N TYR A 28 7.08 24.29 -3.32
CA TYR A 28 5.91 23.39 -3.34
C TYR A 28 4.57 24.10 -3.59
N ASP A 29 4.31 25.23 -2.95
CA ASP A 29 3.12 26.05 -3.17
C ASP A 29 3.14 26.69 -4.59
N GLU A 30 4.34 26.97 -5.12
CA GLU A 30 4.55 27.34 -6.53
C GLU A 30 4.47 26.12 -7.50
N MET A 31 4.55 24.88 -6.99
CA MET A 31 4.42 23.61 -7.73
C MET A 31 2.96 23.14 -7.87
N THR A 32 2.09 23.39 -6.89
CA THR A 32 0.68 22.93 -6.88
C THR A 32 -0.29 23.86 -7.61
N THR A 33 0.12 25.09 -7.90
CA THR A 33 -0.71 26.08 -8.63
C THR A 33 -0.64 25.95 -10.16
N GLY A 34 0.11 24.97 -10.69
CA GLY A 34 0.07 24.57 -12.09
C GLY A 34 0.86 23.30 -12.34
N SER A 35 0.17 22.21 -12.69
CA SER A 35 0.66 20.88 -13.16
C SER A 35 2.19 20.72 -13.12
N GLY A 36 2.75 20.39 -11.95
CA GLY A 36 4.14 20.72 -11.61
C GLY A 36 5.09 19.54 -11.38
N ALA A 37 5.20 18.60 -12.31
CA ALA A 37 6.38 17.71 -12.34
C ALA A 37 7.64 18.46 -12.84
N ASP A 38 7.47 19.45 -13.72
CA ASP A 38 8.56 20.18 -14.37
C ASP A 38 9.20 21.29 -13.52
N ARG A 39 8.69 21.52 -12.30
CA ARG A 39 9.13 22.62 -11.42
C ARG A 39 9.94 22.18 -10.21
N VAL A 40 9.95 20.88 -9.88
CA VAL A 40 10.84 20.35 -8.85
C VAL A 40 12.20 20.11 -9.51
N PRO A 41 13.32 20.61 -8.97
CA PRO A 41 14.63 20.22 -9.46
C PRO A 41 14.77 18.69 -9.38
N SER A 42 15.03 18.02 -10.50
CA SER A 42 15.14 16.55 -10.56
C SER A 42 16.10 16.00 -9.51
N CYS A 43 17.17 16.74 -9.20
CA CYS A 43 18.15 16.38 -8.16
C CYS A 43 17.55 16.19 -6.75
N LEU A 44 16.33 16.69 -6.48
CA LEU A 44 15.63 16.50 -5.21
C LEU A 44 14.82 15.21 -5.14
N TYR A 45 14.34 14.66 -6.26
CA TYR A 45 13.44 13.50 -6.27
C TYR A 45 13.90 12.36 -7.19
N GLU A 46 14.96 12.52 -7.98
CA GLU A 46 15.45 11.54 -8.96
C GLU A 46 15.90 10.21 -8.31
N LYS A 47 16.20 10.23 -7.01
CA LYS A 47 16.54 9.05 -6.21
C LYS A 47 15.33 8.46 -5.49
N GLY A 48 14.13 8.98 -5.73
CA GLY A 48 12.88 8.56 -5.10
C GLY A 48 12.96 8.62 -3.58
N GLU A 49 12.59 7.52 -2.93
CA GLU A 49 12.66 7.32 -1.48
C GLU A 49 14.06 7.56 -0.87
N ASN A 50 15.11 7.48 -1.68
CA ASN A 50 16.50 7.63 -1.25
C ASN A 50 17.01 9.07 -1.33
N SER A 51 16.18 10.00 -1.80
CA SER A 51 16.60 11.40 -1.93
C SER A 51 16.69 12.08 -0.56
N CYS A 52 17.52 13.12 -0.45
CA CYS A 52 17.56 13.91 0.78
C CYS A 52 16.20 14.57 1.01
N LEU A 53 15.73 14.59 2.27
CA LEU A 53 14.42 15.14 2.63
C LEU A 53 13.22 14.37 2.05
N SER A 54 13.44 13.17 1.48
CA SER A 54 12.33 12.27 1.18
C SER A 54 11.54 12.03 2.47
N GLY A 55 10.21 12.04 2.35
CA GLY A 55 9.34 11.89 3.51
C GLY A 55 9.31 13.05 4.50
N ALA A 56 10.02 14.16 4.29
CA ALA A 56 10.16 15.21 5.31
C ALA A 56 8.82 15.73 5.87
N CYS A 57 7.74 15.66 5.08
CA CYS A 57 6.38 15.98 5.49
C CYS A 57 5.75 14.91 6.41
N ILE A 58 5.93 13.63 6.07
CA ILE A 58 5.30 12.47 6.72
C ILE A 58 6.10 11.91 7.90
N GLU A 59 7.43 12.09 7.92
CA GLU A 59 8.36 11.55 8.92
C GLU A 59 8.45 12.39 10.21
N VAL A 60 7.40 13.17 10.53
CA VAL A 60 7.32 13.92 11.79
C VAL A 60 6.54 13.07 12.79
N PRO A 61 7.21 12.39 13.77
CA PRO A 61 6.57 11.33 14.57
C PRO A 61 5.42 11.79 15.47
N CYS A 62 5.28 13.10 15.72
CA CYS A 62 4.15 13.65 16.46
C CYS A 62 2.92 13.94 15.60
N CYS A 63 2.94 13.60 14.31
CA CYS A 63 1.94 14.04 13.34
C CYS A 63 1.29 12.91 12.53
N ASP A 64 1.80 11.67 12.56
CA ASP A 64 1.14 10.52 11.93
C ASP A 64 0.37 9.70 12.96
N ALA A 65 -0.94 9.94 13.02
CA ALA A 65 -1.86 9.20 13.90
C ALA A 65 -2.20 7.80 13.37
N TYR A 66 -1.96 7.54 12.08
CA TYR A 66 -2.39 6.35 11.35
C TYR A 66 -1.32 5.25 11.45
N ALA A 67 -0.09 5.59 11.10
CA ALA A 67 1.00 4.64 10.93
C ALA A 67 2.36 5.26 11.29
N PRO A 68 2.62 5.57 12.58
CA PRO A 68 3.83 6.28 12.99
C PRO A 68 5.09 5.60 12.45
N ASN A 69 5.95 6.40 11.83
CA ASN A 69 7.14 5.85 11.22
C ASN A 69 8.12 5.31 12.27
N GLN A 70 8.80 4.21 11.92
CA GLN A 70 9.86 3.62 12.71
C GLN A 70 11.25 4.22 12.42
N SER A 71 11.35 5.10 11.42
CA SER A 71 12.56 5.72 10.90
C SER A 71 12.56 7.24 11.13
N CYS A 72 13.72 7.86 10.92
CA CYS A 72 13.91 9.30 11.08
C CYS A 72 13.99 9.97 9.71
N ARG A 73 13.38 11.15 9.55
CA ARG A 73 13.31 12.04 8.35
C ARG A 73 14.60 12.31 7.54
N PHE A 74 15.75 11.78 7.96
CA PHE A 74 17.05 11.92 7.32
C PHE A 74 17.76 10.59 7.05
N ILE A 75 17.11 9.47 7.37
CA ILE A 75 17.62 8.13 7.18
C ILE A 75 16.78 7.52 6.06
N LYS A 76 17.44 6.85 5.12
CA LYS A 76 16.78 6.04 4.09
C LYS A 76 15.76 5.09 4.75
N PRO A 77 14.58 4.83 4.14
CA PRO A 77 13.64 3.86 4.69
C PRO A 77 14.32 2.49 4.80
N SER A 78 14.14 1.84 5.95
CA SER A 78 14.68 0.51 6.22
C SER A 78 13.54 -0.49 6.25
N TYR A 79 13.46 -1.31 5.22
CA TYR A 79 12.47 -2.36 5.09
C TYR A 79 12.95 -3.61 5.81
N ASN A 80 12.06 -4.24 6.58
CA ASN A 80 12.29 -5.60 7.04
C ASN A 80 11.73 -6.54 5.97
N GLU A 81 12.60 -7.03 5.09
CA GLU A 81 12.20 -7.80 3.92
C GLU A 81 12.98 -9.11 3.80
N LYS A 82 12.32 -10.11 3.23
CA LYS A 82 12.95 -11.32 2.73
C LYS A 82 12.69 -11.41 1.24
N THR A 83 13.75 -11.37 0.44
CA THR A 83 13.67 -11.54 -1.02
C THR A 83 13.65 -13.02 -1.39
N TYR A 84 12.76 -13.37 -2.31
CA TYR A 84 12.60 -14.72 -2.84
C TYR A 84 12.96 -14.75 -4.33
N SER A 85 13.43 -15.89 -4.81
CA SER A 85 13.41 -16.14 -6.26
C SER A 85 11.96 -16.31 -6.74
N TYR A 86 11.77 -16.19 -8.06
CA TYR A 86 10.45 -16.33 -8.68
C TYR A 86 9.78 -17.67 -8.33
N GLU A 87 10.49 -18.79 -8.49
CA GLU A 87 9.97 -20.12 -8.17
C GLU A 87 9.64 -20.26 -6.67
N GLU A 88 10.55 -19.82 -5.79
CA GLU A 88 10.34 -19.91 -4.35
C GLU A 88 9.15 -19.06 -3.88
N PHE A 89 8.92 -17.89 -4.49
CA PHE A 89 7.82 -17.02 -4.11
C PHE A 89 6.46 -17.68 -4.41
N TYR A 90 6.25 -18.15 -5.63
CA TYR A 90 4.98 -18.79 -6.02
C TYR A 90 4.79 -20.17 -5.40
N ARG A 91 5.88 -20.88 -5.07
CA ARG A 91 5.80 -22.16 -4.36
C ARG A 91 5.57 -22.01 -2.86
N ASP A 92 6.28 -21.09 -2.20
CA ASP A 92 6.38 -21.08 -0.73
C ASP A 92 5.64 -19.92 -0.06
N VAL A 93 5.34 -18.84 -0.79
CA VAL A 93 4.67 -17.64 -0.26
C VAL A 93 3.22 -17.58 -0.73
N MET A 94 2.98 -17.63 -2.05
CA MET A 94 1.63 -17.49 -2.62
C MET A 94 0.58 -18.44 -2.01
N PRO A 95 0.86 -19.74 -1.79
CA PRO A 95 -0.16 -20.65 -1.25
C PRO A 95 -0.63 -20.32 0.17
N LYS A 96 0.13 -19.49 0.90
CA LYS A 96 -0.15 -19.06 2.27
C LYS A 96 -0.94 -17.75 2.34
N LEU A 97 -1.20 -17.12 1.20
CA LEU A 97 -1.95 -15.88 1.15
C LEU A 97 -3.42 -16.14 1.45
N HIS A 98 -4.01 -15.28 2.29
CA HIS A 98 -5.40 -15.32 2.69
C HIS A 98 -6.05 -13.95 2.56
N THR A 99 -7.37 -13.94 2.56
CA THR A 99 -8.21 -12.76 2.51
C THR A 99 -7.83 -11.79 3.62
N GLY A 100 -7.58 -10.54 3.23
CA GLY A 100 -7.13 -9.47 4.10
C GLY A 100 -5.60 -9.28 4.13
N ASP A 101 -4.80 -10.22 3.62
CA ASP A 101 -3.36 -9.98 3.47
C ASP A 101 -3.10 -8.82 2.49
N ILE A 102 -1.93 -8.19 2.58
CA ILE A 102 -1.58 -7.02 1.77
C ILE A 102 -0.71 -7.44 0.59
N TYR A 103 -1.01 -6.86 -0.57
CA TYR A 103 -0.15 -6.82 -1.75
C TYR A 103 0.42 -5.40 -1.92
N LEU A 104 1.70 -5.29 -2.26
CA LEU A 104 2.41 -4.04 -2.53
C LEU A 104 3.06 -4.12 -3.91
N GLY A 105 2.89 -3.06 -4.72
CA GLY A 105 3.50 -2.91 -6.04
C GLY A 105 4.41 -1.69 -6.12
N GLY A 106 5.65 -1.88 -6.59
CA GLY A 106 6.64 -0.81 -6.77
C GLY A 106 6.94 -0.56 -8.24
N TYR A 107 6.34 0.50 -8.80
CA TYR A 107 6.43 0.81 -10.23
C TYR A 107 7.65 1.73 -10.53
N PRO A 108 8.66 1.26 -11.29
CA PRO A 108 9.93 1.96 -11.49
C PRO A 108 9.91 3.07 -12.56
N ARG A 109 8.76 3.70 -12.83
CA ARG A 109 8.65 4.76 -13.85
C ARG A 109 9.22 6.09 -13.34
N SER A 110 9.83 6.86 -14.22
CA SER A 110 10.39 8.19 -13.91
C SER A 110 9.36 9.13 -13.23
N GLY A 111 8.09 9.04 -13.61
CA GLY A 111 6.97 9.77 -12.99
C GLY A 111 6.64 9.33 -11.56
N ASN A 112 6.97 8.11 -11.15
CA ASN A 112 6.68 7.61 -9.80
C ASN A 112 7.78 7.94 -8.80
N LYS A 113 8.93 8.43 -9.25
CA LYS A 113 10.02 8.87 -8.37
C LYS A 113 9.60 10.02 -7.46
N ILE A 114 8.75 10.93 -7.95
CA ILE A 114 8.20 12.00 -7.12
C ILE A 114 7.25 11.44 -6.05
N GLY A 115 6.44 10.43 -6.41
CA GLY A 115 5.58 9.71 -5.47
C GLY A 115 6.41 9.01 -4.39
N ALA A 116 7.41 8.22 -4.78
CA ALA A 116 8.31 7.53 -3.86
C ALA A 116 9.12 8.48 -2.97
N PHE A 117 9.57 9.59 -3.54
CA PHE A 117 10.23 10.67 -2.78
C PHE A 117 9.30 11.21 -1.71
N ALA A 118 8.07 11.50 -2.09
CA ALA A 118 7.12 12.10 -1.19
C ALA A 118 6.73 11.07 -0.11
N THR A 119 6.35 9.83 -0.49
CA THR A 119 5.88 8.75 0.42
C THR A 119 6.98 8.15 1.26
N HIS A 120 8.23 8.54 1.03
CA HIS A 120 9.37 7.88 1.65
C HIS A 120 9.27 6.36 1.51
N SER A 121 8.77 5.91 0.36
CA SER A 121 8.47 4.50 0.14
C SER A 121 8.64 4.13 -1.32
N ARG A 122 9.13 2.92 -1.56
CA ARG A 122 9.24 2.33 -2.90
C ARG A 122 7.89 1.83 -3.41
N TRP A 123 6.94 1.65 -2.51
CA TRP A 123 5.62 1.11 -2.83
C TRP A 123 4.74 2.25 -3.33
N SER A 124 4.42 2.19 -4.62
CA SER A 124 3.54 3.17 -5.27
C SER A 124 2.11 2.67 -5.34
N HIS A 125 1.87 1.42 -4.96
CA HIS A 125 0.57 0.76 -5.07
C HIS A 125 0.35 -0.24 -3.94
N VAL A 126 -0.91 -0.41 -3.55
CA VAL A 126 -1.34 -1.40 -2.55
C VAL A 126 -2.65 -2.04 -2.99
N GLY A 127 -2.76 -3.34 -2.77
CA GLY A 127 -3.98 -4.11 -2.92
C GLY A 127 -4.19 -5.01 -1.71
N MET A 128 -5.35 -5.67 -1.67
CA MET A 128 -5.68 -6.63 -0.64
C MET A 128 -5.88 -8.00 -1.28
N ILE A 129 -5.30 -9.04 -0.68
CA ILE A 129 -5.56 -10.41 -1.09
C ILE A 129 -7.02 -10.76 -0.79
N TYR A 130 -7.63 -11.47 -1.73
CA TYR A 130 -8.97 -12.01 -1.61
C TYR A 130 -8.96 -13.46 -2.10
N ARG A 131 -9.39 -14.42 -1.26
CA ARG A 131 -9.31 -15.84 -1.57
C ARG A 131 -10.62 -16.53 -1.26
N ARG A 132 -11.35 -16.91 -2.31
CA ARG A 132 -12.71 -17.48 -2.20
C ARG A 132 -12.78 -18.75 -1.35
N SER A 133 -11.71 -19.56 -1.35
CA SER A 133 -11.65 -20.78 -0.53
C SER A 133 -11.61 -20.52 0.97
N ASP A 134 -11.26 -19.32 1.43
CA ASP A 134 -11.19 -19.01 2.87
C ASP A 134 -12.57 -19.06 3.53
N CYS A 135 -13.63 -18.73 2.78
CA CYS A 135 -15.02 -18.76 3.24
C CYS A 135 -15.98 -18.85 2.03
N PRO A 136 -16.08 -20.02 1.36
CA PRO A 136 -16.77 -20.17 0.07
C PRO A 136 -18.26 -19.80 0.09
N GLU A 137 -18.90 -19.86 1.26
CA GLU A 137 -20.30 -19.50 1.46
C GLU A 137 -20.53 -17.97 1.45
N ILE A 138 -19.49 -17.17 1.66
CA ILE A 138 -19.54 -15.70 1.69
C ILE A 138 -18.75 -15.10 0.52
N LEU A 139 -17.48 -15.46 0.36
CA LEU A 139 -16.56 -14.88 -0.62
C LEU A 139 -16.86 -15.44 -2.02
N LYS A 140 -17.62 -14.69 -2.81
CA LYS A 140 -18.15 -15.14 -4.11
C LYS A 140 -17.82 -14.23 -5.27
N THR A 141 -17.40 -13.00 -4.98
CA THR A 141 -17.04 -12.03 -6.02
C THR A 141 -16.02 -12.64 -6.98
N LYS A 142 -16.33 -12.54 -8.27
CA LYS A 142 -15.54 -13.08 -9.37
C LYS A 142 -14.52 -12.06 -9.85
N CYS A 143 -13.61 -12.48 -10.72
CA CYS A 143 -12.66 -11.56 -11.30
C CYS A 143 -13.33 -10.47 -12.14
N VAL A 144 -12.88 -9.24 -11.90
CA VAL A 144 -13.36 -8.00 -12.50
C VAL A 144 -12.14 -7.27 -13.04
N SER A 145 -12.27 -6.62 -14.18
CA SER A 145 -11.27 -5.67 -14.67
C SER A 145 -11.96 -4.34 -14.96
N ALA A 146 -11.53 -3.27 -14.27
CA ALA A 146 -12.06 -1.92 -14.46
C ALA A 146 -13.60 -1.83 -14.39
N GLY A 147 -14.21 -2.57 -13.46
CA GLY A 147 -15.66 -2.58 -13.27
C GLY A 147 -16.43 -3.58 -14.15
N GLU A 148 -15.77 -4.34 -15.01
CA GLU A 148 -16.40 -5.32 -15.89
C GLU A 148 -16.05 -6.77 -15.50
N ASP A 149 -17.06 -7.63 -15.47
CA ASP A 149 -16.89 -9.07 -15.24
C ASP A 149 -16.01 -9.69 -16.32
N ILE A 150 -15.06 -10.51 -15.90
CA ILE A 150 -14.21 -11.26 -16.82
C ILE A 150 -14.87 -12.61 -17.14
N ASP A 151 -15.15 -12.87 -18.42
CA ASP A 151 -15.88 -14.07 -18.89
C ASP A 151 -15.31 -15.41 -18.39
N TRP A 152 -13.98 -15.49 -18.21
CA TRP A 152 -13.30 -16.71 -17.77
C TRP A 152 -13.13 -16.81 -16.25
N SER A 153 -13.63 -15.84 -15.48
CA SER A 153 -13.50 -15.79 -14.02
C SER A 153 -14.07 -17.03 -13.29
N ASP A 154 -15.08 -17.68 -13.87
CA ASP A 154 -15.67 -18.93 -13.38
C ASP A 154 -14.74 -20.13 -13.48
N GLN A 155 -13.71 -20.04 -14.32
CA GLN A 155 -12.74 -21.12 -14.52
C GLN A 155 -11.62 -21.06 -13.48
N ILE A 156 -11.44 -19.92 -12.81
CA ILE A 156 -10.39 -19.75 -11.80
C ILE A 156 -10.73 -20.61 -10.59
N HIS A 157 -9.79 -21.44 -10.15
CA HIS A 157 -10.00 -22.27 -8.97
C HIS A 157 -10.17 -21.41 -7.70
N ALA A 158 -11.10 -21.75 -6.82
CA ALA A 158 -11.43 -20.94 -5.64
C ALA A 158 -10.26 -20.79 -4.64
N SER A 159 -9.32 -21.74 -4.65
CA SER A 159 -8.11 -21.68 -3.79
C SER A 159 -7.00 -20.78 -4.31
N ARG A 160 -7.14 -20.18 -5.49
CA ARG A 160 -6.17 -19.22 -6.01
C ARG A 160 -6.38 -17.85 -5.35
N PRO A 161 -5.34 -17.24 -4.77
CA PRO A 161 -5.42 -15.87 -4.29
C PRO A 161 -5.73 -14.91 -5.44
N LEU A 162 -6.61 -13.96 -5.19
CA LEU A 162 -6.90 -12.83 -6.06
C LEU A 162 -6.36 -11.54 -5.43
N ILE A 163 -6.15 -10.49 -6.23
CA ILE A 163 -5.81 -9.15 -5.76
C ILE A 163 -7.01 -8.25 -5.98
N ALA A 164 -7.59 -7.76 -4.89
CA ALA A 164 -8.60 -6.69 -4.90
C ALA A 164 -7.88 -5.35 -4.81
N GLU A 165 -8.03 -4.52 -5.83
CA GLU A 165 -7.31 -3.25 -5.94
C GLU A 165 -8.06 -2.25 -6.84
N VAL A 166 -7.69 -0.97 -6.72
CA VAL A 166 -8.08 0.06 -7.67
C VAL A 166 -6.85 0.41 -8.49
N VAL A 167 -6.87 0.07 -9.78
CA VAL A 167 -5.72 0.24 -10.68
C VAL A 167 -6.15 0.99 -11.93
N GLN A 168 -5.23 1.80 -12.43
CA GLN A 168 -5.32 2.43 -13.75
C GLN A 168 -4.66 1.54 -14.80
N TYR A 169 -5.45 0.87 -15.63
CA TYR A 169 -4.94 0.04 -16.73
C TYR A 169 -4.75 0.82 -18.03
N ASP A 170 -5.52 1.90 -18.24
CA ASP A 170 -5.40 2.80 -19.38
C ASP A 170 -5.41 4.27 -18.94
N ASP A 171 -5.00 5.17 -19.83
CA ASP A 171 -4.96 6.61 -19.56
C ASP A 171 -6.36 7.24 -19.35
N GLN A 172 -7.44 6.45 -19.30
CA GLN A 172 -8.81 6.97 -19.35
C GLN A 172 -9.66 6.63 -18.12
N THR A 173 -9.49 5.48 -17.46
CA THR A 173 -10.37 5.11 -16.34
C THR A 173 -9.76 4.11 -15.35
N PRO A 174 -9.27 4.54 -14.17
CA PRO A 174 -9.02 3.65 -13.05
C PRO A 174 -10.31 2.99 -12.62
N GLY A 175 -10.27 1.72 -12.30
CA GLY A 175 -11.45 0.99 -11.84
C GLY A 175 -11.07 -0.04 -10.79
N PHE A 176 -12.10 -0.52 -10.10
CA PHE A 176 -11.94 -1.70 -9.27
C PHE A 176 -11.57 -2.89 -10.15
N THR A 177 -10.55 -3.62 -9.70
CA THR A 177 -10.08 -4.85 -10.31
C THR A 177 -9.97 -5.92 -9.24
N LEU A 178 -10.42 -7.11 -9.60
CA LEU A 178 -10.19 -8.33 -8.86
C LEU A 178 -9.52 -9.33 -9.81
N GLY A 179 -8.20 -9.42 -9.78
CA GLY A 179 -7.42 -10.26 -10.70
C GLY A 179 -6.82 -11.49 -10.03
N ASP A 180 -6.47 -12.53 -10.79
CA ASP A 180 -5.64 -13.64 -10.28
C ASP A 180 -4.27 -13.09 -9.83
N PHE A 181 -3.89 -13.39 -8.59
CA PHE A 181 -2.63 -12.88 -8.02
C PHE A 181 -1.41 -13.34 -8.80
N GLU A 182 -1.35 -14.63 -9.14
CA GLU A 182 -0.19 -15.19 -9.85
C GLU A 182 -0.10 -14.53 -11.21
N ASP A 183 -1.17 -14.61 -12.00
CA ASP A 183 -1.14 -14.11 -13.38
C ASP A 183 -0.86 -12.60 -13.44
N GLY A 184 -1.56 -11.82 -12.62
CA GLY A 184 -1.41 -10.37 -12.54
C GLY A 184 0.00 -9.95 -12.09
N SER A 185 0.53 -10.57 -11.02
CA SER A 185 1.88 -10.25 -10.53
C SER A 185 2.97 -10.68 -11.52
N LYS A 186 2.82 -11.82 -12.20
CA LYS A 186 3.78 -12.26 -13.22
C LYS A 186 3.80 -11.32 -14.43
N MET A 187 2.63 -10.93 -14.93
CA MET A 187 2.51 -9.92 -15.99
C MET A 187 3.14 -8.59 -15.57
N TYR A 188 2.85 -8.14 -14.35
CA TYR A 188 3.40 -6.91 -13.80
C TYR A 188 4.94 -6.92 -13.74
N LEU A 189 5.52 -7.99 -13.19
CA LEU A 189 6.97 -8.16 -13.06
C LEU A 189 7.66 -8.34 -14.42
N GLY A 190 6.93 -8.82 -15.43
CA GLY A 190 7.38 -9.03 -16.80
C GLY A 190 7.40 -7.78 -17.68
N GLN A 191 6.76 -6.67 -17.28
CA GLN A 191 6.61 -5.46 -18.12
C GLN A 191 7.94 -4.86 -18.59
N LYS A 192 9.05 -5.16 -17.89
CA LYS A 192 10.39 -4.74 -18.29
C LYS A 192 10.80 -5.30 -19.64
N ILE A 193 10.39 -6.53 -19.95
CA ILE A 193 10.77 -7.28 -21.17
C ILE A 193 10.10 -6.68 -22.42
N ASP A 194 8.91 -6.08 -22.27
CA ASP A 194 8.13 -5.51 -23.37
C ASP A 194 8.62 -4.11 -23.82
N SER A 195 9.58 -3.51 -23.11
CA SER A 195 10.05 -2.14 -23.39
C SER A 195 11.38 -2.15 -24.16
N PRO A 196 11.54 -1.39 -25.27
CA PRO A 196 12.80 -1.31 -26.01
C PRO A 196 13.91 -0.49 -25.32
N ASN A 197 13.60 0.26 -24.25
CA ASN A 197 14.52 1.16 -23.55
C ASN A 197 14.76 0.75 -22.07
N TYR A 198 14.65 -0.55 -21.79
CA TYR A 198 14.51 -1.09 -20.43
C TYR A 198 15.78 -1.13 -19.56
N ALA A 199 16.98 -0.98 -20.16
CA ALA A 199 18.26 -1.07 -19.44
C ALA A 199 18.42 -0.02 -18.32
N ASP A 200 17.71 1.12 -18.43
CA ASP A 200 17.79 2.22 -17.47
C ASP A 200 16.69 2.19 -16.40
N TRP A 201 15.79 1.21 -16.43
CA TRP A 201 14.66 1.14 -15.49
C TRP A 201 15.06 0.36 -14.23
N GLU A 202 14.70 0.91 -13.07
CA GLU A 202 14.72 0.15 -11.82
C GLU A 202 13.86 -1.12 -11.97
N PRO A 203 14.15 -2.21 -11.24
CA PRO A 203 13.38 -3.43 -11.39
C PRO A 203 11.95 -3.23 -10.88
N TRP A 204 10.99 -3.81 -11.61
CA TRP A 204 9.62 -3.96 -11.11
C TRP A 204 9.67 -4.85 -9.89
N GLN A 205 8.83 -4.60 -8.89
CA GLN A 205 8.87 -5.40 -7.67
C GLN A 205 7.52 -5.46 -7.01
N VAL A 206 7.26 -6.59 -6.38
CA VAL A 206 6.08 -6.80 -5.56
C VAL A 206 6.49 -7.29 -4.18
N ALA A 207 5.65 -7.03 -3.19
CA ALA A 207 5.76 -7.68 -1.90
C ALA A 207 4.38 -8.05 -1.38
N VAL A 208 4.36 -8.97 -0.43
CA VAL A 208 3.16 -9.30 0.34
C VAL A 208 3.45 -9.27 1.84
N ARG A 209 2.42 -8.93 2.61
CA ARG A 209 2.45 -9.01 4.08
C ARG A 209 1.22 -9.76 4.58
N PHE A 210 1.45 -10.68 5.51
CA PHE A 210 0.39 -11.50 6.06
C PHE A 210 -0.34 -10.75 7.18
N LEU A 211 -1.67 -10.77 7.14
CA LEU A 211 -2.51 -10.31 8.23
C LEU A 211 -2.64 -11.42 9.28
N THR A 212 -2.23 -11.10 10.50
CA THR A 212 -2.17 -12.01 11.65
C THR A 212 -2.90 -11.42 12.84
N GLY A 213 -3.13 -12.21 13.89
CA GLY A 213 -3.84 -11.74 15.10
C GLY A 213 -5.35 -11.51 14.92
N VAL A 214 -5.88 -11.67 13.71
CA VAL A 214 -7.31 -11.51 13.40
C VAL A 214 -8.08 -12.81 13.57
N THR A 215 -9.25 -12.71 14.20
CA THR A 215 -10.25 -13.79 14.14
C THR A 215 -11.04 -13.67 12.84
N ARG A 216 -10.65 -14.42 11.80
CA ARG A 216 -11.35 -14.46 10.51
C ARG A 216 -12.65 -15.27 10.60
N ASN A 217 -13.66 -14.70 11.21
CA ASN A 217 -15.01 -15.29 11.33
C ASN A 217 -15.93 -14.86 10.17
N THR A 218 -17.18 -15.31 10.22
CA THR A 218 -18.24 -14.93 9.26
C THR A 218 -18.38 -13.42 9.08
N SER A 219 -18.35 -12.64 10.16
CA SER A 219 -18.49 -11.18 10.11
C SER A 219 -17.30 -10.49 9.42
N PHE A 220 -16.08 -10.98 9.67
CA PHE A 220 -14.88 -10.51 8.97
C PHE A 220 -15.01 -10.71 7.45
N TYR A 221 -15.34 -11.94 7.01
CA TYR A 221 -15.47 -12.22 5.57
C TYR A 221 -16.66 -11.50 4.93
N GLN A 222 -17.77 -11.34 5.65
CA GLN A 222 -18.93 -10.56 5.18
C GLN A 222 -18.55 -9.10 4.93
N ALA A 223 -17.85 -8.47 5.87
CA ALA A 223 -17.43 -7.08 5.72
C ALA A 223 -16.50 -6.88 4.50
N ILE A 224 -15.57 -7.81 4.29
CA ILE A 224 -14.68 -7.78 3.11
C ILE A 224 -15.47 -8.00 1.82
N GLU A 225 -16.36 -8.99 1.76
CA GLU A 225 -17.20 -9.26 0.58
C GLU A 225 -18.09 -8.07 0.24
N GLU A 226 -18.70 -7.44 1.24
CA GLU A 226 -19.53 -6.25 1.07
C GLU A 226 -18.72 -5.05 0.57
N CYS A 227 -17.50 -4.86 1.07
CA CYS A 227 -16.57 -3.84 0.57
C CYS A 227 -16.24 -4.07 -0.91
N VAL A 228 -15.82 -5.29 -1.26
CA VAL A 228 -15.47 -5.69 -2.62
C VAL A 228 -16.67 -5.56 -3.57
N THR A 229 -17.83 -6.10 -3.19
CA THR A 229 -19.05 -6.06 -4.00
C THR A 229 -19.54 -4.63 -4.24
N ARG A 230 -19.44 -3.76 -3.22
CA ARG A 230 -19.83 -2.34 -3.33
C ARG A 230 -18.99 -1.60 -4.36
N ASN A 231 -17.68 -1.88 -4.42
CA ASN A 231 -16.76 -1.26 -5.36
C ASN A 231 -16.74 -1.94 -6.73
N HIS A 232 -17.40 -3.09 -6.87
CA HIS A 232 -17.35 -3.95 -8.06
C HIS A 232 -17.60 -3.22 -9.38
N ASN A 233 -18.60 -2.34 -9.42
CA ASN A 233 -19.03 -1.64 -10.63
C ASN A 233 -18.48 -0.21 -10.68
N ASP A 234 -17.62 0.17 -9.73
CA ASP A 234 -17.13 1.53 -9.64
C ASP A 234 -16.00 1.75 -10.65
N MET A 235 -16.25 2.69 -11.55
CA MET A 235 -15.23 3.31 -12.39
C MET A 235 -14.92 4.68 -11.80
N TYR A 236 -13.63 4.93 -11.62
CA TYR A 236 -13.11 6.17 -11.09
C TYR A 236 -12.58 7.05 -12.22
N LYS A 237 -12.65 8.35 -12.00
CA LYS A 237 -11.98 9.30 -12.89
C LYS A 237 -10.51 9.34 -12.53
N TYR A 238 -9.65 9.42 -13.55
CA TYR A 238 -8.27 9.82 -13.35
C TYR A 238 -8.15 11.33 -13.51
N ASP A 239 -7.55 11.98 -12.52
CA ASP A 239 -7.06 13.33 -12.66
C ASP A 239 -5.71 13.38 -11.95
N ILE A 240 -4.66 13.74 -12.67
CA ILE A 240 -3.31 13.83 -12.10
C ILE A 240 -3.24 14.82 -10.94
N ASN A 241 -4.04 15.89 -10.97
CA ASN A 241 -4.12 16.84 -9.86
C ASN A 241 -4.79 16.17 -8.67
N VAL A 242 -5.80 15.34 -8.92
CA VAL A 242 -6.43 14.54 -7.88
C VAL A 242 -5.52 13.42 -7.42
N ALA A 243 -4.65 12.83 -8.24
CA ALA A 243 -3.64 11.87 -7.76
C ALA A 243 -2.58 12.56 -6.89
N ILE A 244 -2.17 13.79 -7.24
CA ILE A 244 -1.28 14.62 -6.42
C ILE A 244 -1.98 15.05 -5.12
N ASP A 245 -3.25 15.42 -5.20
CA ASP A 245 -4.09 15.80 -4.07
C ASP A 245 -4.43 14.59 -3.20
N LEU A 246 -4.80 13.42 -3.73
CA LEU A 246 -5.11 12.15 -3.03
C LEU A 246 -3.86 11.50 -2.44
N CYS A 247 -2.68 11.77 -3.02
CA CYS A 247 -1.44 11.53 -2.29
C CYS A 247 -1.26 12.50 -1.09
N GLN A 248 -2.29 13.30 -0.74
CA GLN A 248 -2.52 14.17 0.43
C GLN A 248 -1.28 14.47 1.28
N TRP A 249 -0.23 14.99 0.64
CA TRP A 249 1.09 15.24 1.22
C TRP A 249 1.12 16.31 2.31
N MET A 250 0.09 17.15 2.37
CA MET A 250 0.08 18.32 3.25
C MET A 250 -1.19 18.46 4.07
N ALA A 251 -2.27 17.76 3.71
CA ALA A 251 -3.61 18.03 4.24
C ALA A 251 -3.91 17.30 5.57
N ALA A 252 -3.20 16.20 5.84
CA ALA A 252 -3.34 15.37 7.04
C ALA A 252 -2.87 16.03 8.36
N TYR A 253 -2.60 17.35 8.38
CA TYR A 253 -1.99 18.01 9.55
C TYR A 253 -2.83 19.12 10.20
N PRO A 254 -4.02 18.82 10.75
CA PRO A 254 -4.68 19.75 11.69
C PRO A 254 -3.98 19.81 13.06
N GLY A 255 -3.00 18.92 13.33
CA GLY A 255 -2.32 18.80 14.63
C GLY A 255 -0.89 19.35 14.70
N CYS A 256 -0.27 19.74 13.58
CA CYS A 256 1.04 20.38 13.62
C CYS A 256 0.86 21.87 13.92
N CYS A 257 1.21 22.31 15.13
CA CYS A 257 1.12 23.72 15.56
C CYS A 257 1.86 24.70 14.63
N CYS A 258 2.72 24.18 13.73
CA CYS A 258 3.54 24.92 12.78
C CYS A 258 2.92 25.04 11.38
N LEU A 259 1.87 24.27 11.07
CA LEU A 259 1.29 24.13 9.75
C LEU A 259 -0.23 24.07 9.88
N GLN A 260 -0.92 25.21 9.71
CA GLN A 260 -2.36 25.22 9.45
C GLN A 260 -2.59 24.65 8.06
N CYS A 261 -2.77 23.33 7.98
CA CYS A 261 -3.14 22.67 6.74
C CYS A 261 -4.60 22.21 6.83
N GLU A 262 -5.37 22.54 5.80
CA GLU A 262 -6.73 22.04 5.63
C GLU A 262 -6.67 20.61 5.11
N ARG A 263 -7.50 19.70 5.67
CA ARG A 263 -7.69 18.34 5.15
C ARG A 263 -8.25 18.39 3.75
N ALA A 264 -7.75 17.58 2.84
CA ALA A 264 -8.25 17.54 1.48
C ALA A 264 -9.52 16.68 1.54
N PRO A 265 -10.67 17.25 1.17
CA PRO A 265 -11.92 16.52 1.24
C PRO A 265 -11.87 15.34 0.29
N ALA A 266 -12.47 14.20 0.69
CA ALA A 266 -12.73 13.10 -0.22
C ALA A 266 -13.40 13.64 -1.50
N GLN A 267 -12.85 13.28 -2.66
CA GLN A 267 -13.35 13.76 -3.94
C GLN A 267 -14.28 12.71 -4.55
N PRO A 268 -15.59 12.99 -4.70
CA PRO A 268 -16.53 12.02 -5.27
C PRO A 268 -16.12 11.57 -6.67
N GLY A 269 -16.05 10.25 -6.89
CA GLY A 269 -15.68 9.67 -8.17
C GLY A 269 -14.17 9.49 -8.40
N PHE A 270 -13.35 9.72 -7.38
CA PHE A 270 -11.93 9.40 -7.36
C PHE A 270 -11.64 8.51 -6.15
N VAL A 271 -10.79 7.50 -6.33
CA VAL A 271 -10.30 6.64 -5.25
C VAL A 271 -8.85 6.31 -5.51
N PHE A 272 -8.03 6.41 -4.46
CA PHE A 272 -6.66 5.91 -4.47
C PHE A 272 -6.60 4.48 -3.94
N CYS A 273 -5.62 3.70 -4.39
CA CYS A 273 -5.53 2.26 -4.07
C CYS A 273 -5.50 1.99 -2.56
N ALA A 274 -4.80 2.83 -1.80
CA ALA A 274 -4.72 2.74 -0.34
C ALA A 274 -6.02 3.14 0.38
N GLU A 275 -6.83 4.03 -0.20
CA GLU A 275 -8.14 4.39 0.35
C GLU A 275 -9.11 3.22 0.25
N PHE A 276 -9.07 2.47 -0.85
CA PHE A 276 -9.86 1.26 -1.01
C PHE A 276 -9.49 0.21 0.04
N VAL A 277 -8.19 -0.05 0.22
CA VAL A 277 -7.72 -1.02 1.24
C VAL A 277 -8.09 -0.53 2.65
N GLY A 278 -7.95 0.77 2.91
CA GLY A 278 -8.43 1.41 4.15
C GLY A 278 -9.93 1.20 4.37
N ASP A 279 -10.77 1.39 3.35
CA ASP A 279 -12.22 1.18 3.45
C ASP A 279 -12.57 -0.27 3.80
N CYS A 280 -11.90 -1.24 3.20
CA CYS A 280 -12.12 -2.64 3.52
C CYS A 280 -11.62 -2.99 4.93
N TYR A 281 -10.49 -2.44 5.36
CA TYR A 281 -9.98 -2.63 6.72
C TYR A 281 -10.89 -1.97 7.78
N GLN A 282 -11.43 -0.77 7.51
CA GLN A 282 -12.44 -0.13 8.37
C GLN A 282 -13.72 -0.96 8.45
N SER A 283 -14.22 -1.43 7.29
CA SER A 283 -15.42 -2.27 7.22
C SER A 283 -15.25 -3.55 8.04
N ALA A 284 -14.06 -4.16 8.00
CA ALA A 284 -13.71 -5.36 8.75
C ALA A 284 -13.37 -5.11 10.23
N GLY A 285 -13.43 -3.86 10.70
CA GLY A 285 -13.11 -3.49 12.08
C GLY A 285 -11.62 -3.61 12.43
N LEU A 286 -10.73 -3.61 11.44
CA LEU A 286 -9.28 -3.73 11.64
C LEU A 286 -8.60 -2.41 11.96
N ILE A 287 -9.20 -1.29 11.59
CA ILE A 287 -8.69 0.06 11.87
C ILE A 287 -9.81 0.93 12.42
N ASP A 288 -9.43 2.00 13.11
CA ASP A 288 -10.37 2.90 13.76
C ASP A 288 -11.32 3.56 12.73
N PRO A 289 -12.65 3.45 12.92
CA PRO A 289 -13.64 4.00 11.99
C PRO A 289 -13.62 5.54 11.91
N ASP A 290 -13.00 6.23 12.87
CA ASP A 290 -12.87 7.69 12.87
C ASP A 290 -11.67 8.18 12.02
N LEU A 291 -10.83 7.27 11.52
CA LEU A 291 -9.74 7.60 10.61
C LEU A 291 -10.28 7.99 9.24
N ASP A 292 -9.69 9.01 8.62
CA ASP A 292 -10.06 9.38 7.26
C ASP A 292 -9.36 8.46 6.27
N LYS A 293 -10.13 7.61 5.59
CA LYS A 293 -9.59 6.69 4.59
C LYS A 293 -8.91 7.42 3.43
N ALA A 294 -9.28 8.68 3.15
CA ALA A 294 -8.66 9.51 2.11
C ALA A 294 -7.21 9.93 2.43
N GLU A 295 -6.75 9.70 3.65
CA GLU A 295 -5.37 9.98 4.08
C GLU A 295 -4.46 8.74 3.98
N PHE A 296 -4.98 7.57 3.58
CA PHE A 296 -4.18 6.34 3.50
C PHE A 296 -3.26 6.34 2.29
N LEU A 297 -2.03 5.87 2.51
CA LEU A 297 -0.99 5.73 1.48
C LEU A 297 -0.50 4.28 1.43
N PRO A 298 -0.03 3.78 0.26
CA PRO A 298 0.57 2.45 0.16
C PRO A 298 1.67 2.22 1.20
N SER A 299 2.43 3.28 1.45
CA SER A 299 3.52 3.36 2.41
C SER A 299 3.11 3.05 3.87
N MET A 300 1.83 3.22 4.23
CA MET A 300 1.32 2.87 5.56
C MET A 300 1.19 1.35 5.75
N PHE A 301 1.07 0.59 4.66
CA PHE A 301 0.94 -0.86 4.70
C PHE A 301 2.29 -1.57 4.57
N ASP A 302 3.41 -0.84 4.45
CA ASP A 302 4.76 -1.40 4.40
C ASP A 302 5.41 -1.54 5.81
N THR A 303 6.61 -2.11 5.87
CA THR A 303 7.35 -2.38 7.12
C THR A 303 8.12 -1.20 7.68
N THR A 304 8.20 -0.09 6.93
CA THR A 304 8.82 1.15 7.42
C THR A 304 7.88 1.88 8.38
N ARG A 305 6.58 1.60 8.28
CA ARG A 305 5.53 2.16 9.14
C ARG A 305 4.86 1.10 10.00
N ALA A 306 4.30 1.55 11.10
CA ALA A 306 3.53 0.73 12.02
C ALA A 306 2.06 1.10 11.96
N LEU A 307 1.37 0.75 10.87
CA LEU A 307 -0.10 0.88 10.82
C LEU A 307 -0.70 0.15 12.02
N LYS A 308 -1.39 0.90 12.87
CA LYS A 308 -1.99 0.35 14.08
C LYS A 308 -3.32 -0.28 13.72
N LEU A 309 -3.37 -1.60 13.82
CA LEU A 309 -4.62 -2.33 13.69
C LEU A 309 -5.23 -2.59 15.08
N LEU A 310 -6.55 -2.78 15.12
CA LEU A 310 -7.34 -3.01 16.32
C LEU A 310 -7.31 -4.49 16.75
N ASP A 311 -7.72 -4.73 17.99
CA ASP A 311 -7.98 -6.08 18.53
C ASP A 311 -6.84 -7.09 18.40
N GLY A 312 -5.59 -6.62 18.40
CA GLY A 312 -4.39 -7.45 18.32
C GLY A 312 -4.07 -7.94 16.90
N ALA A 313 -4.77 -7.42 15.89
CA ALA A 313 -4.42 -7.62 14.49
C ALA A 313 -3.05 -7.00 14.18
N GLU A 314 -2.26 -7.64 13.32
CA GLU A 314 -0.94 -7.17 12.92
C GLU A 314 -0.62 -7.59 11.49
N LEU A 315 0.03 -6.71 10.72
CA LEU A 315 0.70 -7.10 9.48
C LEU A 315 2.07 -7.70 9.79
N SER A 316 2.45 -8.76 9.09
CA SER A 316 3.71 -9.47 9.31
C SER A 316 4.88 -8.49 9.37
N PRO A 317 5.80 -8.63 10.35
CA PRO A 317 6.89 -7.68 10.51
C PRO A 317 7.87 -7.73 9.35
N THR A 318 7.81 -8.77 8.52
CA THR A 318 8.61 -8.96 7.32
C THR A 318 7.73 -8.89 6.08
N GLU A 319 8.20 -8.15 5.06
CA GLU A 319 7.72 -8.19 3.69
C GLU A 319 8.33 -9.39 2.96
N HIS A 320 7.49 -10.17 2.28
CA HIS A 320 7.93 -11.22 1.38
C HIS A 320 8.02 -10.62 -0.01
N ARG A 321 9.24 -10.33 -0.45
CA ARG A 321 9.51 -9.52 -1.65
C ARG A 321 9.93 -10.39 -2.82
N LEU A 322 9.41 -10.09 -4.00
CA LEU A 322 9.85 -10.63 -5.28
C LEU A 322 10.27 -9.46 -6.18
N VAL A 323 11.48 -9.57 -6.72
CA VAL A 323 12.02 -8.62 -7.69
C VAL A 323 11.75 -9.18 -9.09
N GLY A 324 11.37 -8.30 -9.99
CA GLY A 324 11.01 -8.62 -11.36
C GLY A 324 12.19 -9.14 -12.16
N ILE A 325 11.83 -9.74 -13.28
CA ILE A 325 12.76 -10.46 -14.13
C ILE A 325 13.49 -9.47 -15.02
N ASP A 326 14.82 -9.53 -14.99
CA ASP A 326 15.69 -8.55 -15.66
C ASP A 326 16.19 -9.03 -17.03
N SER A 327 15.90 -10.28 -17.41
CA SER A 327 16.23 -10.82 -18.72
C SER A 327 15.19 -11.80 -19.27
N GLU A 328 15.18 -11.95 -20.59
CA GLU A 328 14.30 -12.89 -21.27
C GLU A 328 14.62 -14.35 -20.91
N GLU A 329 15.89 -14.69 -20.69
CA GLU A 329 16.32 -16.03 -20.26
C GLU A 329 15.77 -16.38 -18.87
N GLU A 330 15.81 -15.43 -17.93
CA GLU A 330 15.23 -15.61 -16.60
C GLU A 330 13.70 -15.76 -16.70
N ALA A 331 13.05 -15.05 -17.63
CA ALA A 331 11.61 -15.21 -17.88
C ALA A 331 11.25 -16.60 -18.37
N VAL A 332 12.00 -17.11 -19.35
CA VAL A 332 11.80 -18.46 -19.88
C VAL A 332 12.04 -19.52 -18.80
N GLN A 333 13.06 -19.35 -17.96
CA GLN A 333 13.29 -20.25 -16.80
C GLN A 333 12.14 -20.21 -15.80
N ALA A 334 11.55 -19.03 -15.58
CA ALA A 334 10.39 -18.80 -14.74
C ALA A 334 9.05 -19.28 -15.36
N GLY A 335 9.07 -19.84 -16.58
CA GLY A 335 7.92 -20.43 -17.25
C GLY A 335 7.22 -19.53 -18.27
N PHE A 336 7.82 -18.40 -18.64
CA PHE A 336 7.32 -17.55 -19.73
C PHE A 336 7.40 -18.26 -21.08
N ASN A 337 6.27 -18.29 -21.79
CA ASN A 337 6.16 -18.83 -23.13
C ASN A 337 6.19 -17.70 -24.16
N GLN A 338 7.37 -17.51 -24.77
CA GLN A 338 7.61 -16.52 -25.81
C GLN A 338 6.67 -16.65 -27.01
N ALA A 339 6.30 -17.87 -27.41
CA ALA A 339 5.50 -18.08 -28.62
C ALA A 339 4.10 -17.44 -28.53
N ASN A 340 3.58 -17.35 -27.31
CA ASN A 340 2.22 -16.90 -27.03
C ASN A 340 2.17 -15.67 -26.12
N ASN A 341 3.34 -15.07 -25.81
CA ASN A 341 3.49 -13.94 -24.89
C ASN A 341 2.73 -14.12 -23.56
N ASN A 342 2.87 -15.30 -22.94
CA ASN A 342 2.10 -15.66 -21.75
C ASN A 342 2.95 -16.37 -20.70
N TRP A 343 2.54 -16.28 -19.43
CA TRP A 343 3.24 -16.91 -18.31
C TRP A 343 2.82 -18.37 -18.06
N GLY A 344 2.00 -18.94 -18.95
CA GLY A 344 1.53 -20.33 -18.85
C GLY A 344 0.73 -20.62 -17.56
N THR A 345 0.23 -19.60 -16.87
CA THR A 345 -0.53 -19.76 -15.62
C THR A 345 -1.79 -20.56 -15.87
N ASP A 346 -1.88 -21.75 -15.28
CA ASP A 346 -3.12 -22.54 -15.30
C ASP A 346 -4.01 -22.10 -14.14
N VAL A 347 -4.86 -21.11 -14.42
CA VAL A 347 -5.80 -20.55 -13.44
C VAL A 347 -6.87 -21.55 -12.99
N THR A 348 -7.05 -22.67 -13.70
CA THR A 348 -8.01 -23.72 -13.33
C THR A 348 -7.45 -24.68 -12.28
N LYS A 349 -6.13 -24.68 -12.09
CA LYS A 349 -5.45 -25.57 -11.17
C LYS A 349 -5.53 -25.06 -9.74
N ALA A 350 -5.88 -25.98 -8.83
CA ALA A 350 -5.84 -25.71 -7.40
C ALA A 350 -4.42 -25.33 -6.94
N VAL A 351 -4.34 -24.27 -6.15
CA VAL A 351 -3.18 -23.97 -5.32
C VAL A 351 -3.36 -24.69 -3.98
N GLU A 352 -2.27 -25.20 -3.42
CA GLU A 352 -2.27 -25.87 -2.11
C GLU A 352 -2.98 -24.98 -1.07
N ASP A 353 -3.97 -25.57 -0.40
CA ASP A 353 -4.68 -24.90 0.67
C ASP A 353 -3.84 -25.05 1.93
N VAL A 354 -3.07 -24.02 2.25
CA VAL A 354 -2.35 -23.94 3.52
C VAL A 354 -3.32 -23.34 4.52
N PRO A 355 -3.80 -24.09 5.53
CA PRO A 355 -4.71 -23.53 6.51
C PRO A 355 -4.06 -22.35 7.19
N PHE A 356 -4.84 -21.30 7.46
CA PHE A 356 -4.36 -20.20 8.28
C PHE A 356 -3.92 -20.76 9.63
N SER A 357 -2.61 -20.83 9.87
CA SER A 357 -2.07 -21.12 11.18
C SER A 357 -2.22 -19.86 12.01
N GLY A 358 -3.44 -19.59 12.47
CA GLY A 358 -3.63 -18.62 13.53
C GLY A 358 -2.67 -19.03 14.64
N PHE A 359 -1.68 -18.19 14.94
CA PHE A 359 -1.05 -18.27 16.25
C PHE A 359 -2.23 -18.27 17.23
N GLY A 360 -2.37 -19.35 17.98
CA GLY A 360 -3.53 -19.59 18.82
C GLY A 360 -3.85 -18.36 19.67
N PRO A 361 -5.09 -18.24 20.18
CA PRO A 361 -5.49 -17.09 21.00
C PRO A 361 -4.35 -16.77 21.98
N PRO A 362 -3.93 -15.49 22.10
CA PRO A 362 -2.82 -15.14 22.97
C PRO A 362 -3.08 -15.82 24.31
N ALA A 363 -2.11 -16.61 24.78
CA ALA A 363 -2.20 -17.24 26.08
C ALA A 363 -2.73 -16.17 27.03
N GLN A 364 -3.89 -16.41 27.66
CA GLN A 364 -4.45 -15.52 28.67
C GLN A 364 -3.38 -15.35 29.74
N GLN A 365 -2.52 -14.36 29.57
CA GLN A 365 -1.80 -13.78 30.66
C GLN A 365 -2.90 -13.10 31.47
N ASN A 366 -3.26 -13.74 32.58
CA ASN A 366 -3.91 -13.09 33.69
C ASN A 366 -3.12 -11.82 33.99
N MET A 367 -3.49 -10.71 33.36
CA MET A 367 -3.21 -9.40 33.89
C MET A 367 -4.16 -9.22 35.06
N ASP A 368 -3.73 -9.79 36.20
CA ASP A 368 -4.19 -9.34 37.49
C ASP A 368 -4.08 -7.82 37.51
N SER A 369 -5.19 -7.21 37.91
CA SER A 369 -5.44 -5.78 38.01
C SER A 369 -4.35 -5.05 38.81
N GLY A 370 -3.27 -4.64 38.15
CA GLY A 370 -2.29 -3.69 38.64
C GLY A 370 -2.66 -2.28 38.16
N GLY A 371 -3.47 -1.58 38.95
CA GLY A 371 -4.04 -0.28 38.59
C GLY A 371 -3.01 0.79 38.22
N TYR A 372 -3.11 1.31 36.99
CA TYR A 372 -2.56 2.62 36.63
C TYR A 372 -3.51 3.71 37.14
N LYS A 373 -3.16 4.30 38.29
CA LYS A 373 -3.76 5.55 38.77
C LYS A 373 -3.44 6.66 37.78
N ARG A 374 -4.48 7.30 37.23
CA ARG A 374 -4.37 8.64 36.63
C ARG A 374 -3.82 9.58 37.69
N MET A 375 -2.68 10.22 37.42
CA MET A 375 -2.26 11.37 38.20
C MET A 375 -3.10 12.57 37.76
N ALA A 376 -4.01 12.96 38.64
CA ALA A 376 -4.56 14.31 38.69
C ALA A 376 -3.58 15.15 39.53
N ASP A 377 -2.92 16.11 38.88
CA ASP A 377 -2.98 17.55 39.16
C ASP A 377 -1.87 18.28 38.38
#